data_AF-A0A7Y3FMJ1-F1
#
_entry.id   AF-A0A7Y3FMJ1-F1
#
_cell.length_a   1.000
_cell.length_b   1.000
_cell.length_c   1.000
_cell.angle_alpha   90.00
_cell.angle_beta   90.00
_cell.angle_gamma   90.00
#
_symmetry.space_group_name_H-M   'P 1'
#
loop_
_entity.id
_entity.type
_entity.pdbx_description
1 polymer ?
#
loop_
_entity_poly.entity_id
_entity_poly.type
_entity_poly.pdbx_seq_one_letter_code
_entity_poly.pdbx_strand_id
1 'polypeptide(L)'
;MSDMTTIVEIRKAELHDVRVTYTEKVPLFDGQARLAVDSFGLTANNITYAVYGDRMSYWSFFPAPSGDDYGVVPVWGFATIVETTMDAMEEGERIYGYFPMGEELVVEPQRITPGSFIDGTAHRADLPVTYNNYVRCAGDPLYEADNEDAQMLLQPLFFTSFLIDDFLADADFFGATQVVATSASSKTGFGTAHLLHQREGITVIGLTSASNREFVEGLGCYDSVVTYDDIDSLPPGPSVSIDFAGNQQVILAIHEHYGDDLKHSSVIGGTHWDADRPESAPMPGPKREFFFAPARAQVRIKDWGIAELQMRLAAAWTRFL
;
A
#
# COMPACT_ATOMS: atom_id res chain seq x y z
N MET A 1 18.03 -16.03 29.24
CA MET A 1 17.85 -15.74 27.79
C MET A 1 16.45 -15.19 27.49
N SER A 2 15.58 -14.92 28.48
CA SER A 2 14.20 -14.45 28.28
C SER A 2 14.04 -12.95 28.00
N ASP A 3 15.11 -12.15 28.12
CA ASP A 3 15.02 -10.68 28.16
C ASP A 3 15.58 -10.03 26.89
N MET A 4 15.81 -10.80 25.83
CA MET A 4 16.21 -10.28 24.52
C MET A 4 15.02 -10.31 23.56
N THR A 5 15.03 -9.38 22.61
CA THR A 5 14.14 -9.34 21.46
C THR A 5 14.94 -9.13 20.18
N THR A 6 14.40 -9.57 19.04
CA THR A 6 15.05 -9.43 17.74
C THR A 6 14.37 -8.40 16.85
N ILE A 7 15.19 -7.72 16.05
CA ILE A 7 14.75 -6.77 15.03
C ILE A 7 15.63 -6.88 13.79
N VAL A 8 15.03 -6.72 12.62
CA VAL A 8 15.74 -6.72 11.34
C VAL A 8 16.11 -5.29 10.99
N GLU A 9 17.40 -5.06 10.83
CA GLU A 9 17.96 -3.77 10.40
C GLU A 9 18.52 -3.89 8.99
N ILE A 10 18.40 -2.81 8.22
CA ILE A 10 18.98 -2.66 6.88
C ILE A 10 19.92 -1.47 6.90
N ARG A 11 21.12 -1.59 6.31
CA ARG A 11 21.99 -0.44 6.10
C ARG A 11 21.34 0.50 5.08
N LYS A 12 21.06 1.76 5.47
CA LYS A 12 20.34 2.72 4.59
C LYS A 12 21.06 2.97 3.26
N ALA A 13 22.39 2.97 3.27
CA ALA A 13 23.22 3.17 2.09
C ALA A 13 23.33 1.94 1.18
N GLU A 14 22.99 0.74 1.67
CA GLU A 14 23.12 -0.52 0.92
C GLU A 14 22.00 -1.47 1.34
N LEU A 15 20.86 -1.43 0.65
CA LEU A 15 19.64 -2.15 1.05
C LEU A 15 19.77 -3.69 1.04
N HIS A 16 20.84 -4.22 0.45
CA HIS A 16 21.15 -5.65 0.48
C HIS A 16 21.92 -6.08 1.75
N ASP A 17 22.49 -5.13 2.50
CA ASP A 17 23.11 -5.38 3.81
C ASP A 17 22.01 -5.41 4.88
N VAL A 18 21.49 -6.61 5.13
CA VAL A 18 20.41 -6.91 6.08
C VAL A 18 20.97 -7.77 7.21
N ARG A 19 20.62 -7.42 8.45
CA ARG A 19 21.00 -8.21 9.63
C ARG A 19 19.88 -8.36 10.63
N VAL A 20 19.97 -9.42 11.42
CA VAL A 20 19.17 -9.59 12.63
C VAL A 20 19.98 -9.06 13.80
N THR A 21 19.43 -8.08 14.51
CA THR A 21 20.00 -7.47 15.70
C THR A 21 19.22 -7.93 16.93
N TYR A 22 19.95 -8.20 18.01
CA TYR A 22 19.39 -8.62 19.29
C TYR A 22 19.53 -7.47 20.28
N THR A 23 18.42 -7.11 20.94
CA THR A 23 18.35 -6.01 21.89
C THR A 23 17.69 -6.46 23.18
N GLU A 24 18.05 -5.85 24.30
CA GLU A 24 17.36 -6.10 25.57
C GLU A 24 15.94 -5.55 25.51
N LYS A 25 14.98 -6.28 26.08
CA LYS A 25 13.61 -5.81 26.22
C LYS A 25 13.58 -4.62 27.17
N VAL A 26 12.97 -3.53 26.71
CA VAL A 26 12.80 -2.32 27.52
C VAL A 26 11.62 -2.53 28.47
N PRO A 27 11.74 -2.24 29.79
CA PRO A 27 10.60 -2.33 30.71
C PRO A 27 9.51 -1.32 30.35
N LEU A 28 8.24 -1.65 30.63
CA LEU A 28 7.14 -0.72 30.41
C LEU A 28 7.11 0.40 31.46
N PHE A 29 6.79 1.61 31.01
CA PHE A 29 6.39 2.73 31.84
C PHE A 29 4.87 2.85 31.92
N ASP A 30 4.37 3.67 32.85
CA ASP A 30 2.94 3.99 32.97
C ASP A 30 2.38 4.52 31.65
N GLY A 31 1.21 4.01 31.25
CA GLY A 31 0.57 4.39 29.98
C GLY A 31 1.09 3.65 28.75
N GLN A 32 1.88 2.59 28.91
CA GLN A 32 2.43 1.79 27.81
C GLN A 32 1.86 0.37 27.75
N ALA A 33 1.88 -0.20 26.54
CA ALA A 33 1.60 -1.61 26.27
C ALA A 33 2.65 -2.19 25.31
N ARG A 34 2.97 -3.47 25.49
CA ARG A 34 3.86 -4.25 24.61
C ARG A 34 3.03 -5.13 23.69
N LEU A 35 3.26 -4.97 22.40
CA LEU A 35 2.67 -5.77 21.33
C LEU A 35 3.72 -6.76 20.84
N ALA A 36 3.49 -8.05 21.00
CA ALA A 36 4.29 -9.09 20.35
C ALA A 36 3.82 -9.24 18.89
N VAL A 37 4.70 -9.03 17.93
CA VAL A 37 4.40 -9.13 16.50
C VAL A 37 4.36 -10.61 16.12
N ASP A 38 3.18 -11.09 15.73
CA ASP A 38 2.95 -12.50 15.44
C ASP A 38 3.20 -12.83 13.96
N SER A 39 2.75 -11.95 13.07
CA SER A 39 2.89 -12.10 11.62
C SER A 39 2.84 -10.76 10.92
N PHE A 40 3.50 -10.66 9.76
CA PHE A 40 3.43 -9.47 8.91
C PHE A 40 3.62 -9.80 7.43
N GLY A 41 3.08 -8.93 6.57
CA GLY A 41 3.22 -9.04 5.12
C GLY A 41 4.57 -8.53 4.64
N LEU A 42 5.35 -9.41 3.99
CA LEU A 42 6.58 -9.05 3.29
C LEU A 42 6.37 -9.05 1.78
N THR A 43 6.50 -7.89 1.15
CA THR A 43 6.18 -7.66 -0.25
C THR A 43 7.12 -6.63 -0.88
N ALA A 44 7.03 -6.44 -2.20
CA ALA A 44 7.73 -5.36 -2.89
C ALA A 44 7.43 -3.95 -2.34
N ASN A 45 6.30 -3.76 -1.64
CA ASN A 45 5.99 -2.50 -0.97
C ASN A 45 6.98 -2.18 0.17
N ASN A 46 7.52 -3.19 0.86
CA ASN A 46 8.50 -2.98 1.92
C ASN A 46 9.85 -2.49 1.36
N ILE A 47 10.21 -2.90 0.13
CA ILE A 47 11.37 -2.35 -0.59
C ILE A 47 11.13 -0.85 -0.88
N THR A 48 9.92 -0.46 -1.25
CA THR A 48 9.54 0.95 -1.47
C THR A 48 9.73 1.77 -0.19
N TYR A 49 9.35 1.24 0.97
CA TYR A 49 9.61 1.90 2.26
C TYR A 49 11.10 2.10 2.53
N ALA A 50 11.92 1.09 2.22
CA ALA A 50 13.36 1.19 2.41
C ALA A 50 14.02 2.20 1.46
N VAL A 51 13.70 2.15 0.16
CA VAL A 51 14.25 3.05 -0.86
C VAL A 51 13.88 4.51 -0.59
N TYR A 52 12.68 4.77 -0.05
CA TYR A 52 12.21 6.13 0.23
C TYR A 52 12.23 6.50 1.70
N GLY A 53 12.98 5.78 2.53
CA GLY A 53 12.88 5.93 3.97
C GLY A 53 13.22 7.32 4.50
N ASP A 54 14.16 8.03 3.88
CA ASP A 54 14.44 9.43 4.24
C ASP A 54 13.45 10.40 3.58
N ARG A 55 13.21 10.24 2.26
CA ARG A 55 12.37 11.17 1.48
C ARG A 55 10.91 11.20 1.93
N MET A 56 10.40 10.06 2.42
CA MET A 56 9.01 9.88 2.89
C MET A 56 8.94 9.57 4.39
N SER A 57 10.05 9.73 5.11
CA SER A 57 10.16 9.53 6.56
C SER A 57 9.82 8.11 7.06
N TYR A 58 9.86 7.07 6.21
CA TYR A 58 9.60 5.71 6.67
C TYR A 58 10.62 5.20 7.71
N TRP A 59 11.87 5.68 7.68
CA TRP A 59 12.87 5.35 8.70
C TRP A 59 12.56 5.96 10.07
N SER A 60 11.70 6.96 10.12
CA SER A 60 11.34 7.64 11.36
C SER A 60 10.30 6.89 12.17
N PHE A 61 9.55 5.93 11.60
CA PHE A 61 8.55 5.17 12.37
C PHE A 61 9.18 4.29 13.44
N PHE A 62 10.26 3.59 13.08
CA PHE A 62 10.95 2.65 13.94
C PHE A 62 12.46 2.88 13.88
N PRO A 63 13.02 3.74 14.76
CA PRO A 63 14.45 4.00 14.82
C PRO A 63 15.25 2.71 15.05
N ALA A 64 16.33 2.53 14.30
CA ALA A 64 17.20 1.35 14.45
C ALA A 64 18.03 1.46 15.74
N PRO A 65 18.04 0.41 16.60
CA PRO A 65 18.80 0.45 17.85
C PRO A 65 20.31 0.61 17.64
N SER A 66 20.82 0.24 16.46
CA SER A 66 22.25 0.34 16.16
C SER A 66 22.71 1.69 15.61
N GLY A 67 21.82 2.68 15.55
CA GLY A 67 22.12 4.05 15.12
C GLY A 67 21.74 4.37 13.68
N ASP A 68 22.01 5.62 13.29
CA ASP A 68 21.38 6.27 12.14
C ASP A 68 21.76 5.70 10.75
N ASP A 69 22.87 4.98 10.66
CA ASP A 69 23.30 4.29 9.42
C ASP A 69 22.36 3.13 9.04
N TYR A 70 21.55 2.67 10.00
CA TYR A 70 20.61 1.58 9.84
C TYR A 70 19.17 2.07 9.92
N GLY A 71 18.27 1.36 9.25
CA GLY A 71 16.83 1.57 9.31
C GLY A 71 16.10 0.26 9.60
N VAL A 72 14.94 0.37 10.24
CA VAL A 72 14.01 -0.75 10.40
C VAL A 72 12.87 -0.53 9.41
N VAL A 73 12.70 -1.47 8.49
CA VAL A 73 11.62 -1.38 7.51
C VAL A 73 10.30 -1.64 8.22
N PRO A 74 9.32 -0.73 8.11
CA PRO A 74 8.02 -0.97 8.68
C PRO A 74 7.21 -1.98 7.85
N VAL A 75 6.32 -2.71 8.52
CA VAL A 75 5.53 -3.80 7.96
C VAL A 75 4.08 -3.71 8.44
N TRP A 76 3.11 -4.09 7.60
CA TRP A 76 1.73 -4.26 8.06
C TRP A 76 1.54 -5.68 8.54
N GLY A 77 0.90 -5.86 9.69
CA GLY A 77 0.80 -7.17 10.31
C GLY A 77 -0.14 -7.19 11.49
N PHE A 78 -0.07 -8.30 12.22
CA PHE A 78 -0.85 -8.53 13.43
C PHE A 78 0.06 -8.79 14.62
N ALA A 79 -0.38 -8.28 15.75
CA ALA A 79 0.29 -8.43 17.03
C ALA A 79 -0.71 -8.75 18.14
N THR A 80 -0.19 -9.24 19.25
CA THR A 80 -0.95 -9.53 20.46
C THR A 80 -0.41 -8.70 21.61
N ILE A 81 -1.29 -8.10 22.42
CA ILE A 81 -0.86 -7.44 23.65
C ILE A 81 -0.34 -8.50 24.61
N VAL A 82 0.92 -8.44 25.00
CA VAL A 82 1.55 -9.42 25.91
C VAL A 82 1.88 -8.83 27.29
N GLU A 83 1.81 -7.51 27.43
CA GLU A 83 2.08 -6.79 28.67
C GLU A 83 1.42 -5.41 28.57
N THR A 84 0.74 -4.93 29.61
CA THR A 84 0.16 -3.58 29.64
C THR A 84 0.17 -3.01 31.05
N THR A 85 0.34 -1.69 31.14
CA THR A 85 0.21 -0.92 32.39
C THR A 85 -1.14 -0.20 32.50
N MET A 86 -2.00 -0.35 31.49
CA MET A 86 -3.24 0.42 31.34
C MET A 86 -4.48 -0.45 31.54
N ASP A 87 -5.43 -0.01 32.37
CA ASP A 87 -6.73 -0.67 32.55
C ASP A 87 -7.59 -0.69 31.26
N ALA A 88 -7.32 0.20 30.31
CA ALA A 88 -8.08 0.34 29.07
C ALA A 88 -7.70 -0.69 27.99
N MET A 89 -6.67 -1.50 28.24
CA MET A 89 -6.16 -2.51 27.33
C MET A 89 -5.98 -3.84 28.06
N GLU A 90 -6.15 -4.95 27.35
CA GLU A 90 -6.12 -6.27 27.95
C GLU A 90 -5.03 -7.14 27.31
N GLU A 91 -4.28 -7.88 28.11
CA GLU A 91 -3.37 -8.91 27.59
C GLU A 91 -4.16 -9.97 26.81
N GLY A 92 -3.60 -10.43 25.69
CA GLY A 92 -4.25 -11.33 24.74
C GLY A 92 -5.06 -10.63 23.65
N GLU A 93 -5.23 -9.31 23.71
CA GLU A 93 -5.95 -8.58 22.67
C GLU A 93 -5.21 -8.61 21.32
N ARG A 94 -5.95 -8.91 20.24
CA ARG A 94 -5.44 -8.98 18.86
C ARG A 94 -5.50 -7.63 18.18
N ILE A 95 -4.36 -7.17 17.67
CA ILE A 95 -4.17 -5.84 17.08
C ILE A 95 -3.66 -5.95 15.65
N TYR A 96 -4.27 -5.19 14.73
CA TYR A 96 -3.78 -4.99 13.36
C TYR A 96 -3.16 -3.59 13.20
N GLY A 97 -2.04 -3.48 12.49
CA GLY A 97 -1.42 -2.17 12.27
C GLY A 97 -0.04 -2.22 11.61
N TYR A 98 0.70 -1.13 11.80
CA TYR A 98 2.03 -0.91 11.24
C TYR A 98 3.09 -1.19 12.31
N PHE A 99 4.00 -2.13 12.07
CA PHE A 99 4.96 -2.64 13.04
C PHE A 99 6.39 -2.52 12.53
N PRO A 100 7.41 -2.54 13.41
CA PRO A 100 8.77 -2.80 12.99
C PRO A 100 8.88 -4.22 12.44
N MET A 101 9.84 -4.45 11.54
CA MET A 101 10.24 -5.82 11.20
C MET A 101 11.04 -6.41 12.37
N GLY A 102 10.35 -6.81 13.43
CA GLY A 102 10.90 -7.34 14.68
C GLY A 102 9.84 -8.10 15.48
N GLU A 103 10.23 -8.60 16.65
CA GLU A 103 9.37 -9.44 17.49
C GLU A 103 8.38 -8.66 18.35
N GLU A 104 8.64 -7.38 18.64
CA GLU A 104 7.77 -6.59 19.49
C GLU A 104 7.80 -5.09 19.17
N LEU A 105 6.77 -4.39 19.63
CA LEU A 105 6.66 -2.95 19.65
C LEU A 105 6.06 -2.50 20.98
N VAL A 106 6.74 -1.57 21.67
CA VAL A 106 6.13 -0.83 22.78
C VAL A 106 5.44 0.40 22.22
N VAL A 107 4.19 0.60 22.62
CA VAL A 107 3.35 1.73 22.20
C VAL A 107 2.93 2.58 23.40
N GLU A 108 2.53 3.82 23.14
CA GLU A 108 1.88 4.73 24.10
C GLU A 108 0.44 5.02 23.64
N PRO A 109 -0.53 4.13 23.91
CA PRO A 109 -1.86 4.19 23.35
C PRO A 109 -2.64 5.43 23.80
N GLN A 110 -3.14 6.19 22.84
CA GLN A 110 -3.97 7.38 23.03
C GLN A 110 -5.26 7.26 22.23
N ARG A 111 -6.28 8.05 22.63
CA ARG A 111 -7.60 8.09 21.97
C ARG A 111 -8.20 6.69 21.80
N ILE A 112 -8.08 5.87 22.84
CA ILE A 112 -8.52 4.48 22.83
C ILE A 112 -10.04 4.43 22.67
N THR A 113 -10.50 3.64 21.72
CA THR A 113 -11.90 3.28 21.49
C THR A 113 -12.04 1.77 21.49
N PRO A 114 -13.26 1.21 21.45
CA PRO A 114 -13.43 -0.24 21.29
C PRO A 114 -12.81 -0.81 20.00
N GLY A 115 -12.70 -0.03 18.92
CA GLY A 115 -12.21 -0.50 17.61
C GLY A 115 -10.80 -0.07 17.24
N SER A 116 -10.20 0.89 17.95
CA SER A 116 -8.86 1.38 17.62
C SER A 116 -8.18 2.16 18.76
N PHE A 117 -6.88 2.41 18.59
CA PHE A 117 -6.13 3.42 19.32
C PHE A 117 -5.07 4.06 18.40
N ILE A 118 -4.48 5.18 18.83
CA ILE A 118 -3.34 5.81 18.15
C ILE A 118 -2.10 5.64 19.03
N ASP A 119 -0.99 5.19 18.47
CA ASP A 119 0.30 5.23 19.16
C ASP A 119 0.80 6.67 19.25
N GLY A 120 0.86 7.18 20.48
CA GLY A 120 1.27 8.53 20.83
C GLY A 120 2.76 8.69 21.13
N THR A 121 3.58 7.66 20.89
CA THR A 121 5.03 7.73 21.14
C THR A 121 5.64 8.97 20.47
N ALA A 122 6.46 9.71 21.22
CA ALA A 122 6.88 11.07 20.86
C ALA A 122 7.51 11.20 19.45
N HIS A 123 8.35 10.24 19.03
CA HIS A 123 9.00 10.30 17.70
C HIS A 123 8.05 10.04 16.53
N ARG A 124 6.83 9.56 16.80
CA ARG A 124 5.80 9.29 15.78
C ARG A 124 4.74 10.39 15.69
N ALA A 125 4.72 11.35 16.62
CA ALA A 125 3.67 12.36 16.74
C ALA A 125 3.48 13.21 15.48
N ASP A 126 4.59 13.55 14.79
CA ASP A 126 4.59 14.36 13.57
C ASP A 126 4.50 13.53 12.28
N LEU A 127 4.47 12.20 12.37
CA LEU A 127 4.34 11.31 11.23
C LEU A 127 2.86 11.15 10.80
N PRO A 128 2.57 10.76 9.54
CA PRO A 128 1.20 10.63 9.08
C PRO A 128 0.38 9.65 9.96
N VAL A 129 -0.69 10.18 10.57
CA VAL A 129 -1.50 9.50 11.59
C VAL A 129 -2.05 8.13 11.15
N THR A 130 -2.27 7.94 9.85
CA THR A 130 -2.76 6.67 9.28
C THR A 130 -1.85 5.47 9.65
N TYR A 131 -0.54 5.69 9.77
CA TYR A 131 0.41 4.64 10.14
C TYR A 131 0.57 4.44 11.65
N ASN A 132 -0.01 5.34 12.46
CA ASN A 132 0.01 5.26 13.92
C ASN A 132 -1.32 4.77 14.49
N ASN A 133 -2.35 4.60 13.65
CA ASN A 133 -3.64 4.08 14.05
C ASN A 133 -3.63 2.55 14.00
N TYR A 134 -3.86 1.93 15.16
CA TYR A 134 -3.95 0.48 15.32
C TYR A 134 -5.41 0.07 15.48
N VAL A 135 -5.79 -1.00 14.81
CA VAL A 135 -7.14 -1.58 14.86
C VAL A 135 -7.16 -2.64 15.96
N ARG A 136 -8.16 -2.55 16.83
CA ARG A 136 -8.47 -3.56 17.85
C ARG A 136 -9.41 -4.57 17.20
N CYS A 137 -8.92 -5.75 16.85
CA CYS A 137 -9.64 -6.69 16.00
C CYS A 137 -11.01 -7.10 16.58
N ALA A 138 -11.15 -7.18 17.90
CA ALA A 138 -12.41 -7.49 18.56
C ALA A 138 -13.52 -6.43 18.34
N GLY A 139 -13.13 -5.18 18.05
CA GLY A 139 -14.06 -4.08 17.75
C GLY A 139 -14.18 -3.74 16.26
N ASP A 140 -13.50 -4.47 15.38
CA ASP A 140 -13.57 -4.29 13.93
C ASP A 140 -14.62 -5.24 13.32
N PRO A 141 -15.77 -4.73 12.84
CA PRO A 141 -16.80 -5.58 12.25
C PRO A 141 -16.38 -6.25 10.93
N LEU A 142 -15.25 -5.86 10.34
CA LEU A 142 -14.70 -6.45 9.11
C LEU A 142 -13.61 -7.49 9.39
N TYR A 143 -13.22 -7.67 10.65
CA TYR A 143 -12.15 -8.58 11.00
C TYR A 143 -12.65 -10.03 11.02
N GLU A 144 -11.95 -10.87 10.27
CA GLU A 144 -12.11 -12.32 10.27
C GLU A 144 -10.74 -12.95 10.44
N ALA A 145 -10.57 -13.78 11.47
CA ALA A 145 -9.27 -14.36 11.83
C ALA A 145 -8.67 -15.22 10.70
N ASP A 146 -9.51 -15.90 9.92
CA ASP A 146 -9.07 -16.73 8.78
C ASP A 146 -8.54 -15.89 7.60
N ASN A 147 -8.76 -14.56 7.61
CA ASN A 147 -8.35 -13.64 6.54
C ASN A 147 -7.14 -12.76 6.90
N GLU A 148 -6.50 -12.97 8.06
CA GLU A 148 -5.36 -12.15 8.49
C GLU A 148 -4.25 -12.10 7.43
N ASP A 149 -3.89 -13.24 6.85
CA ASP A 149 -2.86 -13.34 5.80
C ASP A 149 -3.18 -12.47 4.58
N ALA A 150 -4.43 -12.55 4.10
CA ALA A 150 -4.90 -11.74 2.98
C ALA A 150 -4.94 -10.25 3.36
N GLN A 151 -5.40 -9.93 4.56
CA GLN A 151 -5.50 -8.55 5.05
C GLN A 151 -4.13 -7.88 5.12
N MET A 152 -3.14 -8.51 5.76
CA MET A 152 -1.80 -7.91 5.89
C MET A 152 -1.08 -7.76 4.55
N LEU A 153 -1.36 -8.64 3.58
CA LEU A 153 -0.75 -8.60 2.24
C LEU A 153 -1.44 -7.60 1.30
N LEU A 154 -2.77 -7.53 1.33
CA LEU A 154 -3.57 -6.86 0.31
C LEU A 154 -4.20 -5.55 0.79
N GLN A 155 -4.72 -5.47 2.02
CA GLN A 155 -5.51 -4.31 2.48
C GLN A 155 -4.76 -2.97 2.37
N PRO A 156 -3.47 -2.85 2.76
CA PRO A 156 -2.73 -1.59 2.62
C PRO A 156 -2.63 -1.10 1.18
N LEU A 157 -2.58 -2.02 0.22
CA LEU A 157 -2.47 -1.72 -1.21
C LEU A 157 -3.84 -1.53 -1.86
N PHE A 158 -4.85 -2.26 -1.38
CA PHE A 158 -6.22 -2.12 -1.85
C PHE A 158 -6.79 -0.73 -1.59
N PHE A 159 -6.38 -0.06 -0.50
CA PHE A 159 -6.76 1.35 -0.30
C PHE A 159 -6.30 2.25 -1.44
N THR A 160 -5.10 2.02 -1.98
CA THR A 160 -4.63 2.75 -3.16
C THR A 160 -5.46 2.41 -4.40
N SER A 161 -5.79 1.13 -4.60
CA SER A 161 -6.68 0.68 -5.68
C SER A 161 -8.04 1.37 -5.63
N PHE A 162 -8.64 1.47 -4.43
CA PHE A 162 -9.91 2.16 -4.19
C PHE A 162 -9.85 3.63 -4.61
N LEU A 163 -8.77 4.33 -4.27
CA LEU A 163 -8.62 5.74 -4.62
C LEU A 163 -8.35 5.96 -6.11
N ILE A 164 -7.72 5.01 -6.81
CA ILE A 164 -7.53 5.06 -8.26
C ILE A 164 -8.88 4.90 -8.97
N ASP A 165 -9.66 3.89 -8.57
CA ASP A 165 -11.01 3.66 -9.09
C ASP A 165 -11.89 4.90 -8.90
N ASP A 166 -11.92 5.46 -7.68
CA ASP A 166 -12.67 6.68 -7.36
C ASP A 166 -12.20 7.89 -8.19
N PHE A 167 -10.89 8.06 -8.37
CA PHE A 167 -10.33 9.15 -9.19
C PHE A 167 -10.77 9.09 -10.64
N LEU A 168 -10.65 7.91 -11.27
CA LEU A 168 -11.03 7.75 -12.66
C LEU A 168 -12.54 7.94 -12.86
N ALA A 169 -13.36 7.45 -11.94
CA ALA A 169 -14.80 7.62 -11.97
C ALA A 169 -15.25 9.08 -11.84
N ASP A 170 -14.62 9.82 -10.93
CA ASP A 170 -14.88 11.25 -10.71
C ASP A 170 -14.51 12.11 -11.91
N ALA A 171 -13.51 11.68 -12.67
CA ALA A 171 -13.09 12.29 -13.92
C ALA A 171 -13.87 11.81 -15.15
N ASP A 172 -14.94 11.02 -14.97
CA ASP A 172 -15.70 10.37 -16.06
C ASP A 172 -14.78 9.63 -17.05
N PHE A 173 -13.75 8.96 -16.51
CA PHE A 173 -12.70 8.25 -17.25
C PHE A 173 -12.01 9.09 -18.33
N PHE A 174 -12.07 10.43 -18.23
CA PHE A 174 -11.59 11.34 -19.27
C PHE A 174 -12.23 11.09 -20.65
N GLY A 175 -13.45 10.53 -20.67
CA GLY A 175 -14.15 10.11 -21.88
C GLY A 175 -13.63 8.81 -22.50
N ALA A 176 -12.80 8.04 -21.79
CA ALA A 176 -12.37 6.72 -22.22
C ALA A 176 -13.44 5.66 -21.96
N THR A 177 -13.42 4.61 -22.77
CA THR A 177 -14.27 3.41 -22.62
C THR A 177 -13.47 2.18 -22.20
N GLN A 178 -12.14 2.30 -22.10
CA GLN A 178 -11.28 1.22 -21.67
C GLN A 178 -10.12 1.71 -20.80
N VAL A 179 -9.68 0.84 -19.90
CA VAL A 179 -8.55 1.05 -19.01
C VAL A 179 -7.52 -0.04 -19.24
N VAL A 180 -6.27 0.36 -19.50
CA VAL A 180 -5.13 -0.53 -19.68
C VAL A 180 -4.22 -0.42 -18.47
N ALA A 181 -4.09 -1.50 -17.70
CA ALA A 181 -3.29 -1.53 -16.48
C ALA A 181 -2.02 -2.38 -16.65
N THR A 182 -0.84 -1.77 -16.48
CA THR A 182 0.43 -2.53 -16.44
C THR A 182 0.58 -3.29 -15.13
N SER A 183 1.48 -4.28 -15.08
CA SER A 183 1.69 -5.11 -13.88
C SER A 183 0.39 -5.66 -13.32
N ALA A 184 -0.46 -6.22 -14.21
CA ALA A 184 -1.80 -6.68 -13.89
C ALA A 184 -1.84 -7.76 -12.79
N SER A 185 -0.74 -8.49 -12.59
CA SER A 185 -0.57 -9.46 -11.48
C SER A 185 -0.14 -8.84 -10.15
N SER A 186 0.20 -7.54 -10.12
CA SER A 186 0.54 -6.84 -8.87
C SER A 186 -0.69 -6.68 -7.99
N LYS A 187 -0.49 -6.59 -6.67
CA LYS A 187 -1.60 -6.46 -5.71
C LYS A 187 -2.45 -5.21 -5.94
N THR A 188 -1.81 -4.07 -6.20
CA THR A 188 -2.53 -2.82 -6.51
C THR A 188 -3.21 -2.90 -7.88
N GLY A 189 -2.56 -3.50 -8.88
CA GLY A 189 -3.15 -3.73 -10.21
C GLY A 189 -4.40 -4.61 -10.12
N PHE A 190 -4.29 -5.77 -9.45
CA PHE A 190 -5.40 -6.68 -9.20
C PHE A 190 -6.55 -6.00 -8.45
N GLY A 191 -6.29 -5.31 -7.34
CA GLY A 191 -7.33 -4.59 -6.60
C GLY A 191 -8.00 -3.50 -7.45
N THR A 192 -7.25 -2.81 -8.31
CA THR A 192 -7.79 -1.76 -9.18
C THR A 192 -8.68 -2.37 -10.26
N ALA A 193 -8.22 -3.46 -10.89
CA ALA A 193 -8.99 -4.16 -11.91
C ALA A 193 -10.30 -4.74 -11.36
N HIS A 194 -10.26 -5.35 -10.17
CA HIS A 194 -11.46 -5.85 -9.49
C HIS A 194 -12.52 -4.76 -9.28
N LEU A 195 -12.11 -3.55 -8.91
CA LEU A 195 -13.04 -2.42 -8.71
C LEU A 195 -13.56 -1.89 -10.04
N LEU A 196 -12.68 -1.69 -11.01
CA LEU A 196 -13.03 -1.17 -12.33
C LEU A 196 -13.97 -2.11 -13.10
N HIS A 197 -13.77 -3.43 -12.99
CA HIS A 197 -14.57 -4.44 -13.67
C HIS A 197 -16.03 -4.48 -13.18
N GLN A 198 -16.34 -3.87 -12.03
CA GLN A 198 -17.70 -3.71 -11.54
C GLN A 198 -18.43 -2.51 -12.17
N ARG A 199 -17.75 -1.69 -12.99
CA ARG A 199 -18.33 -0.50 -13.60
C ARG A 199 -18.87 -0.82 -14.99
N GLU A 200 -20.11 -0.39 -15.22
CA GLU A 200 -20.72 -0.51 -16.55
C GLU A 200 -20.02 0.41 -17.56
N GLY A 201 -19.80 -0.09 -18.77
CA GLY A 201 -19.26 0.69 -19.89
C GLY A 201 -17.74 0.86 -19.92
N ILE A 202 -17.00 0.23 -18.99
CA ILE A 202 -15.54 0.26 -18.97
C ILE A 202 -14.99 -1.14 -19.23
N THR A 203 -14.17 -1.29 -20.27
CA THR A 203 -13.39 -2.50 -20.53
C THR A 203 -12.05 -2.43 -19.80
N VAL A 204 -11.73 -3.44 -18.99
CA VAL A 204 -10.48 -3.50 -18.21
C VAL A 204 -9.51 -4.49 -18.86
N ILE A 205 -8.35 -3.98 -19.28
CA ILE A 205 -7.34 -4.73 -20.00
C ILE A 205 -6.08 -4.83 -19.14
N GLY A 206 -5.67 -6.06 -18.83
CA GLY A 206 -4.47 -6.33 -18.03
C GLY A 206 -3.24 -6.53 -18.91
N LEU A 207 -2.18 -5.76 -18.67
CA LEU A 207 -0.85 -5.99 -19.26
C LEU A 207 0.06 -6.70 -18.26
N THR A 208 0.68 -7.80 -18.69
CA THR A 208 1.54 -8.63 -17.84
C THR A 208 2.65 -9.35 -18.63
N SER A 209 3.55 -10.05 -17.93
CA SER A 209 4.55 -10.90 -18.59
C SER A 209 3.91 -12.19 -19.11
N ALA A 210 4.50 -12.81 -20.14
CA ALA A 210 4.03 -14.09 -20.64
C ALA A 210 3.92 -15.17 -19.55
N SER A 211 4.86 -15.18 -18.59
CA SER A 211 4.85 -16.10 -17.45
C SER A 211 3.69 -15.90 -16.46
N ASN A 212 3.08 -14.72 -16.44
CA ASN A 212 1.99 -14.38 -15.52
C ASN A 212 0.61 -14.37 -16.21
N ARG A 213 0.55 -14.59 -17.52
CA ARG A 213 -0.69 -14.47 -18.30
C ARG A 213 -1.81 -15.34 -17.75
N GLU A 214 -1.56 -16.65 -17.61
CA GLU A 214 -2.56 -17.60 -17.11
C GLU A 214 -3.05 -17.24 -15.70
N PHE A 215 -2.15 -16.80 -14.83
CA PHE A 215 -2.50 -16.32 -13.49
C PHE A 215 -3.43 -15.11 -13.56
N VAL A 216 -3.12 -14.10 -14.38
CA VAL A 216 -3.93 -12.88 -14.50
C VAL A 216 -5.30 -13.17 -15.13
N GLU A 217 -5.36 -14.03 -16.14
CA GLU A 217 -6.62 -14.51 -16.72
C GLU A 217 -7.48 -15.22 -15.65
N GLY A 218 -6.85 -16.01 -14.79
CA GLY A 218 -7.49 -16.70 -13.67
C GLY A 218 -8.04 -15.80 -12.56
N LEU A 219 -7.64 -14.51 -12.49
CA LEU A 219 -8.17 -13.56 -11.51
C LEU A 219 -9.63 -13.18 -11.79
N GLY A 220 -10.11 -13.35 -13.03
CA GLY A 220 -11.52 -13.11 -13.40
C GLY A 220 -11.97 -11.65 -13.31
N CYS A 221 -11.05 -10.70 -13.23
CA CYS A 221 -11.34 -9.26 -13.12
C CYS A 221 -10.78 -8.42 -14.27
N TYR A 222 -10.45 -9.08 -15.38
CA TYR A 222 -9.98 -8.44 -16.62
C TYR A 222 -10.83 -8.96 -17.77
N ASP A 223 -11.32 -8.06 -18.62
CA ASP A 223 -12.05 -8.42 -19.84
C ASP A 223 -11.12 -9.06 -20.88
N SER A 224 -9.85 -8.65 -20.88
CA SER A 224 -8.79 -9.30 -21.66
C SER A 224 -7.42 -9.11 -21.01
N VAL A 225 -6.50 -10.03 -21.31
CA VAL A 225 -5.11 -9.99 -20.84
C VAL A 225 -4.18 -10.05 -22.04
N VAL A 226 -3.27 -9.08 -22.11
CA VAL A 226 -2.28 -8.93 -23.18
C VAL A 226 -0.89 -8.99 -22.56
N THR A 227 0.06 -9.63 -23.25
CA THR A 227 1.44 -9.68 -22.76
C THR A 227 2.19 -8.41 -23.13
N TYR A 228 3.26 -8.06 -22.41
CA TYR A 228 4.09 -6.92 -22.77
C TYR A 228 4.70 -7.01 -24.17
N ASP A 229 4.88 -8.23 -24.71
CA ASP A 229 5.44 -8.45 -26.05
C ASP A 229 4.36 -8.32 -27.15
N ASP A 230 3.07 -8.30 -26.77
CA ASP A 230 1.92 -8.28 -27.68
C ASP A 230 1.12 -6.97 -27.60
N ILE A 231 1.72 -5.85 -27.16
CA ILE A 231 1.04 -4.55 -27.00
C ILE A 231 0.36 -4.08 -28.30
N ASP A 232 0.92 -4.41 -29.46
CA ASP A 232 0.32 -4.10 -30.77
C ASP A 232 -1.04 -4.77 -31.00
N SER A 233 -1.40 -5.77 -30.20
CA SER A 233 -2.69 -6.47 -30.25
C SER A 233 -3.78 -5.83 -29.39
N LEU A 234 -3.46 -4.75 -28.66
CA LEU A 234 -4.44 -4.03 -27.87
C LEU A 234 -5.62 -3.54 -28.74
N PRO A 235 -6.86 -3.60 -28.23
CA PRO A 235 -8.02 -3.13 -28.98
C PRO A 235 -7.99 -1.61 -29.14
N PRO A 236 -8.32 -1.07 -30.33
CA PRO A 236 -8.35 0.38 -30.53
C PRO A 236 -9.52 1.02 -29.77
N GLY A 237 -9.36 2.28 -29.36
CA GLY A 237 -10.42 3.05 -28.73
C GLY A 237 -9.92 4.04 -27.68
N PRO A 238 -10.79 4.96 -27.23
CA PRO A 238 -10.42 5.96 -26.24
C PRO A 238 -10.07 5.29 -24.91
N SER A 239 -8.83 5.49 -24.46
CA SER A 239 -8.20 4.67 -23.41
C SER A 239 -7.62 5.49 -22.27
N VAL A 240 -7.64 4.95 -21.06
CA VAL A 240 -6.79 5.37 -19.94
C VAL A 240 -5.69 4.34 -19.75
N SER A 241 -4.45 4.79 -19.57
CA SER A 241 -3.35 3.95 -19.11
C SER A 241 -3.12 4.14 -17.61
N ILE A 242 -2.96 3.03 -16.88
CA ILE A 242 -2.55 2.99 -15.49
C ILE A 242 -1.24 2.21 -15.38
N ASP A 243 -0.15 2.92 -15.12
CA ASP A 243 1.18 2.33 -15.04
C ASP A 243 1.59 2.00 -13.60
N PHE A 244 1.61 0.71 -13.27
CA PHE A 244 2.15 0.17 -12.03
C PHE A 244 3.57 -0.40 -12.18
N ALA A 245 4.04 -0.58 -13.43
CA ALA A 245 5.30 -1.26 -13.74
C ALA A 245 6.50 -0.29 -13.82
N GLY A 246 6.27 0.95 -14.23
CA GLY A 246 7.33 1.95 -14.42
C GLY A 246 8.29 1.67 -15.59
N ASN A 247 8.04 0.63 -16.38
CA ASN A 247 8.87 0.22 -17.51
C ASN A 247 8.68 1.17 -18.70
N GLN A 248 9.72 1.96 -19.01
CA GLN A 248 9.66 3.00 -20.04
C GLN A 248 9.38 2.47 -21.45
N GLN A 249 9.84 1.26 -21.78
CA GLN A 249 9.58 0.66 -23.10
C GLN A 249 8.11 0.28 -23.25
N VAL A 250 7.52 -0.32 -22.21
CA VAL A 250 6.09 -0.68 -22.18
C VAL A 250 5.22 0.57 -22.27
N ILE A 251 5.58 1.63 -21.52
CA ILE A 251 4.84 2.89 -21.53
C ILE A 251 4.91 3.55 -22.91
N LEU A 252 6.11 3.61 -23.52
CA LEU A 252 6.26 4.15 -24.87
C LEU A 252 5.39 3.38 -25.86
N ALA A 253 5.41 2.04 -25.83
CA ALA A 253 4.60 1.22 -26.72
C ALA A 253 3.08 1.47 -26.55
N ILE A 254 2.59 1.64 -25.31
CA ILE A 254 1.19 2.00 -25.05
C ILE A 254 0.86 3.37 -25.66
N HIS A 255 1.72 4.36 -25.46
CA HIS A 255 1.55 5.71 -26.01
C HIS A 255 1.57 5.70 -27.55
N GLU A 256 2.50 4.96 -28.17
CA GLU A 256 2.60 4.82 -29.62
C GLU A 256 1.39 4.09 -30.22
N HIS A 257 0.88 3.06 -29.54
CA HIS A 257 -0.28 2.30 -29.98
C HIS A 257 -1.55 3.16 -30.01
N TYR A 258 -1.84 3.89 -28.92
CA TYR A 258 -3.08 4.65 -28.80
C TYR A 258 -3.00 6.08 -29.36
N GLY A 259 -1.84 6.73 -29.34
CA GLY A 259 -1.69 8.11 -29.80
C GLY A 259 -2.72 9.06 -29.21
N ASP A 260 -3.51 9.71 -30.09
CA ASP A 260 -4.58 10.65 -29.71
C ASP A 260 -5.77 9.99 -29.01
N ASP A 261 -5.91 8.66 -29.10
CA ASP A 261 -6.93 7.91 -28.38
C ASP A 261 -6.55 7.61 -26.93
N LEU A 262 -5.29 7.80 -26.54
CA LEU A 262 -4.93 7.81 -25.12
C LEU A 262 -5.44 9.10 -24.48
N LYS A 263 -6.46 9.01 -23.63
CA LYS A 263 -7.11 10.19 -23.02
C LYS A 263 -6.44 10.62 -21.71
N HIS A 264 -5.86 9.66 -20.99
CA HIS A 264 -5.10 9.92 -19.78
C HIS A 264 -4.02 8.85 -19.57
N SER A 265 -2.89 9.25 -18.97
CA SER A 265 -1.78 8.35 -18.66
C SER A 265 -1.35 8.57 -17.21
N SER A 266 -1.81 7.69 -16.32
CA SER A 266 -1.58 7.76 -14.89
C SER A 266 -0.41 6.88 -14.48
N VAL A 267 0.48 7.39 -13.64
CA VAL A 267 1.60 6.66 -13.05
C VAL A 267 1.28 6.38 -11.59
N ILE A 268 1.23 5.08 -11.23
CA ILE A 268 0.92 4.60 -9.89
C ILE A 268 2.17 4.02 -9.26
N GLY A 269 2.61 4.64 -8.16
CA GLY A 269 3.87 4.24 -7.56
C GLY A 269 5.05 4.50 -8.50
N GLY A 270 6.26 4.32 -7.97
CA GLY A 270 7.46 4.87 -8.59
C GLY A 270 7.62 6.35 -8.24
N THR A 271 8.75 6.68 -7.62
CA THR A 271 9.08 8.08 -7.41
C THR A 271 9.39 8.78 -8.70
N HIS A 272 8.66 9.87 -8.92
CA HIS A 272 9.26 11.10 -9.43
C HIS A 272 9.00 12.24 -8.45
N TRP A 273 9.81 12.26 -7.40
CA TRP A 273 10.34 13.51 -6.84
C TRP A 273 11.80 13.72 -7.32
N ASP A 274 12.22 13.05 -8.38
CA ASP A 274 13.47 13.40 -9.06
C ASP A 274 13.15 14.53 -10.03
N ALA A 275 13.46 15.75 -9.60
CA ALA A 275 13.70 16.89 -10.49
C ALA A 275 14.85 16.63 -11.50
N ASP A 276 15.48 15.45 -11.46
CA ASP A 276 16.71 15.09 -12.16
C ASP A 276 16.55 13.93 -13.17
N ARG A 277 15.33 13.42 -13.44
CA ARG A 277 15.19 12.55 -14.62
C ARG A 277 15.36 13.41 -15.87
N PRO A 278 16.27 13.03 -16.81
CA PRO A 278 16.31 13.67 -18.10
C PRO A 278 14.92 13.58 -18.73
N GLU A 279 14.48 14.69 -19.31
CA GLU A 279 13.21 14.79 -20.04
C GLU A 279 13.06 13.51 -20.88
N SER A 280 12.05 12.69 -20.56
CA SER A 280 11.76 11.51 -21.37
C SER A 280 11.53 11.99 -22.79
N ALA A 281 12.09 11.27 -23.78
CA ALA A 281 11.87 11.59 -25.19
C ALA A 281 10.38 11.86 -25.44
N PRO A 282 10.02 12.81 -26.34
CA PRO A 282 8.63 13.14 -26.59
C PRO A 282 7.82 11.88 -26.90
N MET A 283 6.80 11.60 -26.08
CA MET A 283 5.86 10.50 -26.30
C MET A 283 4.59 11.04 -26.95
N PRO A 284 3.97 10.30 -27.88
CA PRO A 284 2.66 10.66 -28.42
C PRO A 284 1.58 10.60 -27.34
N GLY A 285 0.47 11.32 -27.56
CA GLY A 285 -0.64 11.37 -26.62
C GLY A 285 -0.41 12.28 -25.40
N PRO A 286 -1.12 12.04 -24.28
CA PRO A 286 -1.16 12.92 -23.13
C PRO A 286 0.14 12.85 -22.33
N LYS A 287 0.39 13.89 -21.53
CA LYS A 287 1.47 13.83 -20.53
C LYS A 287 1.16 12.77 -19.49
N ARG A 288 2.22 12.16 -18.96
CA ARG A 288 2.12 11.24 -17.82
C ARG A 288 1.89 12.04 -16.55
N GLU A 289 0.87 11.67 -15.80
CA GLU A 289 0.49 12.33 -14.55
C GLU A 289 0.69 11.37 -13.38
N PHE A 290 1.30 11.87 -12.31
CA PHE A 290 1.50 11.07 -11.11
C PHE A 290 0.24 11.04 -10.26
N PHE A 291 -0.23 9.85 -9.92
CA PHE A 291 -1.33 9.69 -8.98
C PHE A 291 -0.80 9.63 -7.55
N PHE A 292 -1.14 10.65 -6.75
CA PHE A 292 -0.78 10.70 -5.33
C PHE A 292 -1.98 10.34 -4.45
N ALA A 293 -2.03 9.08 -4.00
CA ALA A 293 -3.12 8.55 -3.18
C ALA A 293 -3.44 9.39 -1.93
N PRO A 294 -2.47 9.91 -1.15
CA PRO A 294 -2.78 10.76 0.00
C PRO A 294 -3.53 12.06 -0.36
N ALA A 295 -3.19 12.71 -1.48
CA ALA A 295 -3.93 13.89 -1.93
C ALA A 295 -5.36 13.52 -2.32
N ARG A 296 -5.57 12.38 -3.00
CA ARG A 296 -6.92 11.91 -3.34
C ARG A 296 -7.75 11.58 -2.09
N ALA A 297 -7.14 10.92 -1.10
CA ALA A 297 -7.78 10.66 0.18
C ALA A 297 -8.19 11.96 0.89
N GLN A 298 -7.34 13.00 0.88
CA GLN A 298 -7.68 14.30 1.46
C GLN A 298 -8.87 14.97 0.77
N VAL A 299 -8.97 14.88 -0.56
CA VAL A 299 -10.15 15.35 -1.30
C VAL A 299 -11.41 14.63 -0.79
N ARG A 300 -11.38 13.30 -0.68
CA ARG A 300 -12.55 12.53 -0.21
C ARG A 300 -12.86 12.70 1.28
N ILE A 301 -11.87 12.92 2.12
CA ILE A 301 -12.09 13.29 3.52
C ILE A 301 -12.83 14.63 3.60
N LYS A 302 -12.50 15.59 2.73
CA LYS A 302 -13.19 16.89 2.67
C LYS A 302 -14.61 16.76 2.13
N ASP A 303 -14.81 15.96 1.08
CA ASP A 303 -16.10 15.81 0.40
C ASP A 303 -17.09 14.95 1.19
N TRP A 304 -16.62 13.85 1.77
CA TRP A 304 -17.47 12.82 2.39
C TRP A 304 -17.32 12.73 3.91
N GLY A 305 -16.19 13.16 4.45
CA GLY A 305 -15.80 12.90 5.84
C GLY A 305 -15.09 11.55 6.01
N ILE A 306 -14.31 11.42 7.09
CA ILE A 306 -13.49 10.23 7.39
C ILE A 306 -14.37 8.98 7.54
N ALA A 307 -15.50 9.09 8.25
CA ALA A 307 -16.37 7.96 8.53
C ALA A 307 -16.99 7.36 7.24
N GLU A 308 -17.44 8.22 6.32
CA GLU A 308 -18.02 7.78 5.04
C GLU A 308 -16.94 7.17 4.13
N LEU A 309 -15.74 7.76 4.08
CA LEU A 309 -14.61 7.18 3.34
C LEU A 309 -14.27 5.77 3.86
N GLN A 310 -14.19 5.60 5.18
CA GLN A 310 -13.95 4.30 5.81
C GLN A 310 -15.06 3.29 5.50
N MET A 311 -16.33 3.71 5.57
CA MET A 311 -17.47 2.85 5.25
C MET A 311 -17.47 2.38 3.79
N ARG A 312 -17.13 3.27 2.85
CA ARG A 312 -17.04 2.92 1.42
C ARG A 312 -15.88 1.97 1.15
N LEU A 313 -14.71 2.25 1.74
CA LEU A 313 -13.55 1.37 1.64
C LEU A 313 -13.85 -0.01 2.21
N ALA A 314 -14.47 -0.06 3.39
CA ALA A 314 -14.92 -1.29 4.04
C ALA A 314 -15.82 -2.13 3.13
N ALA A 315 -16.86 -1.51 2.57
CA ALA A 315 -17.79 -2.19 1.67
C ALA A 315 -17.10 -2.70 0.39
N ALA A 316 -16.13 -1.95 -0.15
CA ALA A 316 -15.34 -2.36 -1.30
C ALA A 316 -14.40 -3.52 -0.95
N TRP A 317 -13.75 -3.47 0.21
CA TRP A 317 -12.86 -4.50 0.72
C TRP A 317 -13.58 -5.83 0.95
N THR A 318 -14.77 -5.81 1.56
CA THR A 318 -15.58 -7.02 1.77
C THR A 318 -16.00 -7.71 0.47
N ARG A 319 -16.10 -6.99 -0.66
CA ARG A 319 -16.39 -7.60 -1.97
C ARG A 319 -15.15 -8.18 -2.66
N PHE A 320 -13.96 -7.75 -2.23
CA PHE A 320 -12.69 -8.12 -2.82
C PHE A 320 -12.07 -9.37 -2.21
N LEU A 321 -12.23 -9.55 -0.89
CA LEU A 321 -11.92 -10.80 -0.20
C LEU A 321 -12.88 -11.91 -0.63
#